data_AF-A0A3D3DTJ2-F1
#
_entry.id   AF-A0A3D3DTJ2-F1
#
_cell.length_a   1.000
_cell.length_b   1.000
_cell.length_c   1.000
_cell.angle_alpha   90.00
_cell.angle_beta   90.00
_cell.angle_gamma   90.00
#
_symmetry.space_group_name_H-M   'P 1'
#
loop_
_entity.id
_entity.type
_entity.pdbx_description
1 polymer ?
#
loop_
_entity_poly.entity_id
_entity_poly.type
_entity_poly.pdbx_seq_one_letter_code
_entity_poly.pdbx_strand_id
1 'polypeptide(L)'
;MEVFFLLVLFILMIGALSSGFPVAFALPGSSMVALGLAALFGYLVEGDVSAYFLEGGPVEWLTAGVTNFRSLYWDVERDTLIAVPLFIFMGIMLERSKIAEDLLVTMAQLFGPIPGGLGISVVFVGTLLAATTGIVGATVIAMGLISLPAMLRHNYSRPLASGTICASGTLGQIIPPS
;
A
#
# COMPACT_ATOMS: atom_id res chain seq x y z
N MET A 1 -24.24 -7.01 19.55
CA MET A 1 -23.61 -7.91 18.56
C MET A 1 -22.82 -7.16 17.48
N GLU A 2 -22.72 -5.83 17.56
CA GLU A 2 -22.03 -4.98 16.56
C GLU A 2 -20.54 -5.31 16.41
N VAL A 3 -19.84 -5.54 17.52
CA VAL A 3 -18.41 -5.91 17.55
C VAL A 3 -18.13 -7.19 16.75
N PHE A 4 -19.10 -8.10 16.67
CA PHE A 4 -18.96 -9.32 15.88
C PHE A 4 -18.82 -9.00 14.38
N PHE A 5 -19.67 -8.11 13.84
CA PHE A 5 -19.61 -7.73 12.43
C PHE A 5 -18.37 -6.89 12.09
N LEU A 6 -17.87 -6.10 13.06
CA LEU A 6 -16.58 -5.44 12.93
C LEU A 6 -15.42 -6.44 12.87
N LEU A 7 -15.44 -7.49 13.68
CA LEU A 7 -14.44 -8.57 13.60
C LEU A 7 -14.52 -9.31 12.26
N VAL A 8 -15.74 -9.59 11.77
CA VAL A 8 -15.96 -10.18 10.44
C VAL A 8 -15.36 -9.30 9.34
N LEU A 9 -15.57 -7.98 9.39
CA LEU A 9 -14.95 -7.02 8.48
C LEU A 9 -13.43 -7.14 8.49
N PHE A 10 -12.80 -7.08 9.67
CA PHE A 10 -11.34 -7.18 9.78
C PHE A 10 -10.79 -8.51 9.24
N ILE A 11 -11.45 -9.63 9.54
CA ILE A 11 -11.05 -10.96 9.07
C ILE A 11 -11.19 -11.05 7.55
N LEU A 12 -12.30 -10.55 6.97
CA LEU A 12 -12.50 -10.52 5.52
C LEU A 12 -11.46 -9.65 4.84
N MET A 13 -11.15 -8.49 5.41
CA MET A 13 -10.16 -7.56 4.88
C MET A 13 -8.75 -8.18 4.89
N ILE A 14 -8.33 -8.77 6.01
CA ILE A 14 -7.05 -9.45 6.14
C ILE A 14 -6.98 -10.64 5.17
N GLY A 15 -8.05 -11.44 5.08
CA GLY A 15 -8.12 -12.60 4.19
C GLY A 15 -8.00 -12.20 2.72
N ALA A 16 -8.76 -11.19 2.27
CA ALA A 16 -8.74 -10.70 0.90
C ALA A 16 -7.40 -10.06 0.52
N LEU A 17 -6.76 -9.33 1.44
CA LEU A 17 -5.42 -8.79 1.23
C LEU A 17 -4.37 -9.90 1.18
N SER A 18 -4.47 -10.90 2.06
CA SER A 18 -3.53 -12.03 2.11
C SER A 18 -3.63 -12.95 0.90
N SER A 19 -4.81 -13.06 0.27
CA SER A 19 -4.99 -13.82 -0.98
C SER A 19 -4.40 -13.13 -2.21
N GLY A 20 -3.82 -11.92 -2.06
CA GLY A 20 -3.29 -11.14 -3.17
C GLY A 20 -4.38 -10.49 -4.04
N PHE A 21 -5.61 -10.39 -3.53
CA PHE A 21 -6.68 -9.71 -4.26
C PHE A 21 -6.37 -8.22 -4.34
N PRO A 22 -6.67 -7.52 -5.47
CA PRO A 22 -6.31 -6.11 -5.59
C PRO A 22 -6.96 -5.27 -4.48
N VAL A 23 -6.15 -4.45 -3.82
CA VAL A 23 -6.54 -3.64 -2.65
C VAL A 23 -7.79 -2.79 -2.93
N ALA A 24 -7.89 -2.26 -4.15
CA ALA A 24 -9.02 -1.46 -4.63
C ALA A 24 -10.38 -2.19 -4.52
N PHE A 25 -10.39 -3.53 -4.61
CA PHE A 25 -11.59 -4.34 -4.44
C PHE A 25 -11.67 -4.98 -3.05
N ALA A 26 -10.53 -5.34 -2.45
CA ALA A 26 -10.48 -5.99 -1.16
C ALA A 26 -11.09 -5.12 -0.04
N LEU A 27 -10.75 -3.82 0.02
CA LEU A 27 -11.25 -2.95 1.09
C LEU A 27 -12.75 -2.62 0.94
N PRO A 28 -13.25 -2.12 -0.21
CA PRO A 28 -14.68 -1.84 -0.35
C PRO A 28 -15.53 -3.11 -0.42
N GLY A 29 -14.99 -4.20 -0.98
CA GLY A 29 -15.69 -5.48 -1.04
C GLY A 29 -15.90 -6.10 0.33
N SER A 30 -14.86 -6.12 1.18
CA SER A 30 -14.98 -6.63 2.55
C SER A 30 -15.95 -5.80 3.39
N SER A 31 -15.96 -4.46 3.23
CA SER A 31 -16.93 -3.60 3.89
C SER A 31 -18.35 -3.85 3.42
N MET A 32 -18.62 -3.97 2.12
CA MET A 32 -19.96 -4.28 1.61
C MET A 32 -20.48 -5.65 2.07
N VAL A 33 -19.61 -6.67 2.13
CA VAL A 33 -20.01 -8.00 2.62
C VAL A 33 -20.34 -7.96 4.11
N ALA A 34 -19.50 -7.35 4.94
CA ALA A 34 -19.75 -7.23 6.38
C ALA A 34 -21.03 -6.44 6.67
N LEU A 35 -21.27 -5.38 5.90
CA LEU A 35 -22.43 -4.52 6.03
C LEU A 35 -23.73 -5.23 5.60
N GLY A 36 -23.68 -6.00 4.50
CA GLY A 36 -24.78 -6.84 4.07
C GLY A 36 -25.11 -7.95 5.06
N LEU A 37 -24.10 -8.56 5.68
CA LEU A 37 -24.29 -9.55 6.73
C LEU A 37 -24.93 -8.92 7.99
N ALA A 38 -24.44 -7.77 8.44
CA ALA A 38 -25.02 -7.05 9.57
C ALA A 38 -26.50 -6.71 9.32
N ALA A 39 -26.82 -6.18 8.14
CA ALA A 39 -28.19 -5.85 7.74
C ALA A 39 -29.10 -7.09 7.70
N LEU A 40 -28.63 -8.20 7.11
CA LEU A 40 -29.39 -9.44 6.99
C LEU A 40 -29.69 -10.06 8.35
N PHE A 41 -28.67 -10.17 9.22
CA PHE A 41 -28.85 -10.72 10.55
C PHE A 41 -29.68 -9.81 11.45
N GLY A 42 -29.58 -8.49 11.31
CA GLY A 42 -30.43 -7.54 12.05
C GLY A 42 -31.90 -7.76 11.71
N TYR A 43 -32.22 -7.88 10.42
CA TYR A 43 -33.57 -8.19 9.96
C TYR A 43 -34.09 -9.55 10.46
N LEU A 44 -33.26 -10.60 10.42
CA LEU A 44 -33.70 -11.96 10.76
C LEU A 44 -33.81 -12.22 12.27
N VAL A 45 -32.95 -11.60 13.10
CA VAL A 45 -32.86 -11.89 14.53
C VAL A 45 -33.61 -10.85 15.37
N GLU A 46 -33.47 -9.57 15.02
CA GLU A 46 -34.01 -8.46 15.82
C GLU A 46 -35.22 -7.79 15.13
N GLY A 47 -35.49 -8.11 13.86
CA GLY A 47 -36.59 -7.52 13.08
C GLY A 47 -36.30 -6.10 12.57
N ASP A 48 -35.10 -5.58 12.85
CA ASP A 48 -34.64 -4.26 12.44
C ASP A 48 -33.27 -4.37 11.76
N VAL A 49 -33.19 -3.83 10.55
CA VAL A 49 -32.00 -3.87 9.68
C VAL A 49 -30.86 -3.03 10.27
N SER A 50 -31.19 -2.04 11.10
CA SER A 50 -30.22 -1.11 11.70
C SER A 50 -29.67 -1.56 13.05
N ALA A 51 -30.14 -2.69 13.57
CA ALA A 51 -29.90 -3.04 14.97
C ALA A 51 -28.44 -3.40 15.32
N TYR A 52 -27.59 -3.68 14.31
CA TYR A 52 -26.15 -3.88 14.49
C TYR A 52 -25.29 -2.71 13.98
N PHE A 53 -25.88 -1.52 13.85
CA PHE A 53 -25.19 -0.28 13.48
C PHE A 53 -25.22 0.70 14.66
N LEU A 54 -24.05 1.23 15.02
CA LEU A 54 -23.91 2.21 16.11
C LEU A 54 -24.52 3.58 15.76
N GLU A 55 -24.38 4.00 14.49
CA GLU A 55 -24.91 5.26 13.98
C GLU A 55 -25.52 5.03 12.60
N GLY A 56 -26.75 5.52 12.40
CA GLY A 56 -27.49 5.36 11.14
C GLY A 56 -27.90 3.91 10.86
N GLY A 57 -28.11 3.61 9.58
CA GLY A 57 -28.43 2.27 9.09
C GLY A 57 -27.57 1.86 7.89
N PRO A 58 -27.83 0.68 7.32
CA PRO A 58 -27.01 0.16 6.23
C PRO A 58 -27.00 1.06 4.98
N VAL A 59 -28.13 1.72 4.69
CA VAL A 59 -28.26 2.61 3.53
C VAL A 59 -27.45 3.88 3.74
N GLU A 60 -27.45 4.45 4.95
CA GLU A 60 -26.67 5.62 5.32
C GLU A 60 -25.17 5.33 5.21
N TRP A 61 -24.71 4.17 5.71
CA TRP A 61 -23.32 3.77 5.57
C TRP A 61 -22.90 3.51 4.12
N LEU A 62 -23.77 2.91 3.31
CA LEU A 62 -23.49 2.72 1.88
C LEU A 62 -23.41 4.06 1.16
N THR A 63 -24.35 4.96 1.47
CA THR A 63 -24.42 6.30 0.90
C THR A 63 -23.25 7.14 1.37
N ALA A 64 -22.82 7.04 2.63
CA ALA A 64 -21.64 7.69 3.17
C ALA A 64 -20.38 7.27 2.43
N GLY A 65 -20.24 5.99 2.07
CA GLY A 65 -19.15 5.54 1.20
C GLY A 65 -19.16 6.31 -0.14
N VAL A 66 -20.30 6.32 -0.82
CA VAL A 66 -20.44 6.99 -2.13
C VAL A 66 -20.29 8.51 -2.03
N THR A 67 -20.84 9.16 -1.01
CA THR A 67 -20.80 10.62 -0.85
C THR A 67 -19.42 11.10 -0.44
N ASN A 68 -18.70 10.39 0.43
CA ASN A 68 -17.31 10.68 0.76
C ASN A 68 -16.40 10.52 -0.48
N PHE A 69 -16.63 9.48 -1.29
CA PHE A 69 -15.92 9.34 -2.56
C PHE A 69 -16.29 10.46 -3.54
N ARG A 70 -17.58 10.79 -3.67
CA ARG A 70 -18.07 11.85 -4.57
C ARG A 70 -17.57 13.23 -4.14
N SER A 71 -17.47 13.52 -2.85
CA SER A 71 -16.92 14.80 -2.35
C SER A 71 -15.44 14.96 -2.68
N LEU A 72 -14.70 13.85 -2.87
CA LEU A 72 -13.31 13.93 -3.34
C LEU A 72 -13.22 14.38 -4.80
N TYR A 73 -14.19 14.02 -5.65
CA TYR A 73 -14.18 14.32 -7.10
C TYR A 73 -14.95 15.57 -7.51
N TRP A 74 -15.99 15.95 -6.76
CA TRP A 74 -16.90 17.04 -7.13
C TRP A 74 -16.41 18.42 -6.69
N ASP A 75 -15.42 18.48 -5.81
CA ASP A 75 -14.84 19.73 -5.34
C ASP A 75 -13.71 20.16 -6.27
N VAL A 76 -14.02 21.09 -7.19
CA VAL A 76 -13.08 21.57 -8.23
C VAL A 76 -11.89 22.32 -7.60
N GLU A 77 -12.00 22.73 -6.33
CA GLU A 77 -10.94 23.41 -5.57
C GLU A 77 -10.00 22.44 -4.83
N ARG A 78 -10.22 21.12 -4.92
CA ARG A 78 -9.31 20.11 -4.36
C ARG A 78 -8.13 19.84 -5.32
N ASP A 79 -7.08 20.65 -5.19
CA ASP A 79 -5.76 20.43 -5.85
C ASP A 79 -5.13 19.06 -5.53
N THR A 80 -5.66 18.35 -4.54
CA THR A 80 -5.16 17.04 -4.08
C THR A 80 -5.25 15.96 -5.14
N LEU A 81 -6.25 16.02 -6.04
CA LEU A 81 -6.37 15.04 -7.12
C LEU A 81 -5.36 15.26 -8.25
N ILE A 82 -4.88 16.50 -8.45
CA ILE A 82 -3.81 16.81 -9.42
C ILE A 82 -2.48 16.20 -8.97
N ALA A 83 -2.30 16.01 -7.66
CA ALA A 83 -1.12 15.32 -7.13
C ALA A 83 -1.02 13.88 -7.67
N VAL A 84 -2.13 13.17 -7.88
CA VAL A 84 -2.11 11.75 -8.30
C VAL A 84 -1.45 11.57 -9.68
N PRO A 85 -1.88 12.26 -10.76
CA PRO A 85 -1.18 12.19 -12.06
C PRO A 85 0.27 12.66 -12.00
N LEU A 86 0.56 13.73 -11.25
CA LEU A 86 1.92 14.27 -11.14
C LEU A 86 2.86 13.30 -10.40
N PHE A 87 2.38 12.62 -9.36
CA PHE A 87 3.12 11.56 -8.66
C PHE A 87 3.36 10.35 -9.56
N ILE A 88 2.35 9.90 -10.30
CA ILE A 88 2.50 8.80 -11.26
C ILE A 88 3.52 9.19 -12.34
N PHE A 89 3.41 10.40 -12.88
CA PHE A 89 4.34 10.92 -13.89
C PHE A 89 5.77 10.95 -13.37
N MET A 90 6.00 11.49 -12.17
CA MET A 90 7.31 11.52 -11.53
C MET A 90 7.86 10.10 -11.33
N GLY A 91 7.04 9.17 -10.81
CA GLY A 91 7.44 7.78 -10.61
C GLY A 91 7.88 7.11 -11.91
N ILE A 92 7.12 7.27 -12.99
CA ILE A 92 7.44 6.74 -14.32
C ILE A 92 8.71 7.40 -14.87
N MET A 93 8.88 8.72 -14.71
CA MET A 93 10.08 9.42 -15.15
C MET A 93 11.35 8.93 -14.43
N LEU A 94 11.28 8.72 -13.11
CA LEU A 94 12.39 8.17 -12.32
C LEU A 94 12.73 6.73 -12.72
N GLU A 95 11.72 5.91 -13.00
CA GLU A 95 11.91 4.53 -13.49
C GLU A 95 12.55 4.51 -14.89
N ARG A 96 12.00 5.30 -15.82
CA ARG A 96 12.44 5.32 -17.24
C ARG A 96 13.79 5.99 -17.46
N SER A 97 14.17 6.93 -16.59
CA SER A 97 15.46 7.61 -16.67
C SER A 97 16.65 6.75 -16.25
N LYS A 98 16.42 5.56 -15.67
CA LYS A 98 17.44 4.67 -15.10
C LYS A 98 18.29 5.27 -13.97
N ILE A 99 17.91 6.43 -13.44
CA ILE A 99 18.58 7.08 -12.31
C ILE A 99 18.66 6.15 -11.10
N ALA A 100 17.65 5.30 -10.91
CA ALA A 100 17.62 4.27 -9.87
C ALA A 100 18.80 3.28 -9.95
N GLU A 101 19.13 2.83 -11.17
CA GLU A 101 20.20 1.87 -11.41
C GLU A 101 21.57 2.53 -11.21
N ASP A 102 21.75 3.73 -11.75
CA ASP A 102 22.99 4.51 -11.62
C ASP A 102 23.26 4.89 -10.15
N LEU A 103 22.23 5.26 -9.39
CA LEU A 103 22.32 5.50 -7.95
C LEU A 103 22.77 4.25 -7.20
N LEU A 104 22.20 3.08 -7.53
CA LEU A 104 22.57 1.83 -6.89
C LEU A 104 24.03 1.47 -7.15
N VAL A 105 24.50 1.59 -8.39
CA VAL A 105 25.91 1.34 -8.75
C VAL A 105 26.84 2.30 -8.03
N THR A 106 26.51 3.60 -8.02
CA THR A 106 27.32 4.62 -7.36
C THR A 106 27.38 4.40 -5.85
N MET A 107 26.25 4.08 -5.21
CA MET A 107 26.20 3.78 -3.79
C MET A 107 26.92 2.47 -3.45
N ALA A 108 26.87 1.47 -4.32
CA ALA A 108 27.62 0.22 -4.15
C ALA A 108 29.13 0.45 -4.24
N GLN A 109 29.59 1.40 -5.07
CA GLN A 109 30.99 1.81 -5.11
C GLN A 109 31.38 2.60 -3.86
N LEU A 110 30.53 3.53 -3.42
CA LEU A 110 30.75 4.35 -2.23
C LEU A 110 30.88 3.50 -0.96
N PHE A 111 29.98 2.54 -0.77
CA PHE A 111 29.99 1.65 0.40
C PHE A 111 30.73 0.33 0.16
N GLY A 112 31.27 0.10 -1.04
CA GLY A 112 31.98 -1.13 -1.42
C GLY A 112 33.12 -1.55 -0.48
N PRO A 113 33.91 -0.62 0.10
CA PRO A 113 34.93 -0.96 1.09
C PRO A 113 34.38 -1.47 2.43
N ILE A 114 33.10 -1.25 2.72
CA ILE A 114 32.47 -1.62 3.98
C ILE A 114 31.90 -3.04 3.87
N PRO A 115 32.16 -3.94 4.83
CA PRO A 115 31.49 -5.24 4.90
C PRO A 115 29.96 -5.05 4.92
N GLY A 116 29.26 -5.62 3.93
CA GLY A 116 27.81 -5.40 3.79
C GLY A 116 27.42 -4.16 2.97
N GLY A 117 28.38 -3.47 2.34
CA GLY A 117 28.18 -2.23 1.62
C GLY A 117 27.04 -2.26 0.61
N LEU A 118 26.94 -3.33 -0.19
CA LEU A 118 25.85 -3.51 -1.15
C LEU A 118 24.45 -3.53 -0.48
N GLY A 119 24.32 -4.17 0.68
CA GLY A 119 23.07 -4.17 1.45
C GLY A 119 22.72 -2.77 1.95
N ILE A 120 23.71 -2.00 2.41
CA ILE A 120 23.54 -0.60 2.83
C ILE A 120 23.08 0.25 1.64
N SER A 121 23.69 0.08 0.47
CA SER A 121 23.29 0.75 -0.77
C SER A 121 21.84 0.46 -1.14
N VAL A 122 21.40 -0.80 -1.01
CA VAL A 122 20.01 -1.19 -1.29
C VAL A 122 19.04 -0.52 -0.31
N VAL A 123 19.36 -0.48 0.99
CA VAL A 123 18.52 0.23 1.97
C VAL A 123 18.42 1.70 1.62
N PHE A 124 19.56 2.37 1.38
CA PHE A 124 19.59 3.81 1.15
C PHE A 124 18.86 4.20 -0.15
N VAL A 125 19.21 3.55 -1.26
CA VAL A 125 18.60 3.83 -2.56
C VAL A 125 17.14 3.42 -2.57
N GLY A 126 16.81 2.25 -2.02
CA GLY A 126 15.42 1.78 -1.92
C GLY A 126 14.54 2.72 -1.10
N THR A 127 15.07 3.24 0.02
CA THR A 127 14.37 4.22 0.85
C THR A 127 14.18 5.54 0.11
N LEU A 128 15.20 6.05 -0.57
CA LEU A 128 15.14 7.33 -1.27
C LEU A 128 14.16 7.28 -2.45
N LEU A 129 14.17 6.18 -3.22
CA LEU A 129 13.20 5.98 -4.29
C LEU A 129 11.78 5.77 -3.73
N ALA A 130 11.62 5.00 -2.66
CA ALA A 130 10.32 4.80 -2.02
C ALA A 130 9.72 6.11 -1.48
N ALA A 131 10.56 6.98 -0.91
CA ALA A 131 10.15 8.30 -0.42
C ALA A 131 9.62 9.19 -1.54
N THR A 132 10.22 9.12 -2.74
CA THR A 132 9.74 9.89 -3.89
C THR A 132 8.45 9.31 -4.47
N THR A 133 8.30 7.99 -4.55
CA THR A 133 7.13 7.38 -5.21
C THR A 133 5.91 7.27 -4.30
N GLY A 134 6.09 7.26 -2.98
CA GLY A 134 5.00 7.10 -2.00
C GLY A 134 4.33 5.72 -2.01
N ILE A 135 4.78 4.80 -2.87
CA ILE A 135 4.15 3.49 -3.09
C ILE A 135 5.14 2.36 -2.81
N VAL A 136 4.94 1.67 -1.70
CA VAL A 136 5.79 0.56 -1.24
C VAL A 136 5.87 -0.56 -2.30
N GLY A 137 4.73 -0.94 -2.88
CA GLY A 137 4.66 -2.07 -3.82
C GLY A 137 5.47 -1.87 -5.10
N ALA A 138 5.35 -0.71 -5.73
CA ALA A 138 6.06 -0.41 -6.97
C ALA A 138 7.59 -0.40 -6.76
N THR A 139 8.04 0.24 -5.69
CA THR A 139 9.47 0.33 -5.37
C THR A 139 10.07 -1.03 -5.02
N VAL A 140 9.37 -1.86 -4.25
CA VAL A 140 9.84 -3.22 -3.91
C VAL A 140 9.97 -4.09 -5.16
N ILE A 141 9.05 -3.99 -6.12
CA ILE A 141 9.13 -4.72 -7.39
C ILE A 141 10.35 -4.23 -8.21
N ALA A 142 10.52 -2.93 -8.36
CA ALA A 142 11.64 -2.35 -9.10
C ALA A 142 13.00 -2.73 -8.49
N MET A 143 13.15 -2.54 -7.18
CA MET A 143 14.35 -2.94 -6.44
C MET A 143 14.53 -4.46 -6.43
N GLY A 144 13.45 -5.24 -6.44
CA GLY A 144 13.50 -6.69 -6.61
C GLY A 144 14.10 -7.11 -7.95
N LEU A 145 13.73 -6.44 -9.04
CA LEU A 145 14.26 -6.74 -10.37
C LEU A 145 15.72 -6.34 -10.55
N ILE A 146 16.13 -5.22 -9.93
CA ILE A 146 17.47 -4.65 -10.10
C ILE A 146 18.44 -5.19 -9.04
N SER A 147 18.08 -5.09 -7.77
CA SER A 147 18.97 -5.30 -6.62
C SER A 147 19.08 -6.75 -6.18
N LEU A 148 17.99 -7.52 -6.23
CA LEU A 148 18.01 -8.93 -5.82
C LEU A 148 19.04 -9.77 -6.59
N PRO A 149 19.10 -9.74 -7.95
CA PRO A 149 20.11 -10.52 -8.67
C PRO A 149 21.54 -10.05 -8.35
N ALA A 150 21.76 -8.76 -8.09
CA ALA A 150 23.06 -8.24 -7.68
C ALA A 150 23.47 -8.76 -6.29
N MET A 151 22.58 -8.70 -5.29
CA MET A 151 22.84 -9.21 -3.94
C MET A 151 23.16 -10.70 -3.95
N LEU A 152 22.43 -11.50 -4.74
CA LEU A 152 22.66 -12.94 -4.83
C LEU A 152 24.02 -13.27 -5.48
N ARG A 153 24.46 -12.52 -6.51
CA ARG A 153 25.79 -12.67 -7.09
C ARG A 153 26.92 -12.37 -6.10
N HIS A 154 26.65 -11.51 -5.12
CA HIS A 154 27.56 -11.19 -4.02
C HIS A 154 27.36 -12.08 -2.77
N ASN A 155 26.74 -13.26 -2.93
CA ASN A 155 26.55 -14.26 -1.88
C ASN A 155 25.75 -13.80 -0.65
N TYR A 156 24.86 -12.80 -0.81
CA TYR A 156 23.88 -12.52 0.23
C TYR A 156 22.88 -13.67 0.32
N SER A 157 22.48 -14.02 1.54
CA SER A 157 21.44 -15.04 1.74
C SER A 157 20.10 -14.53 1.18
N ARG A 158 19.29 -15.43 0.59
CA ARG A 158 17.98 -15.07 0.03
C ARG A 158 17.09 -14.32 1.03
N PRO A 159 16.94 -14.79 2.30
CA PRO A 159 16.10 -14.10 3.27
C PRO A 159 16.60 -12.70 3.60
N LEU A 160 17.92 -12.51 3.70
CA LEU A 160 18.51 -11.20 3.94
C LEU A 160 18.27 -10.26 2.76
N ALA A 161 18.51 -10.72 1.53
CA ALA A 161 18.34 -9.90 0.34
C ALA A 161 16.87 -9.48 0.15
N SER A 162 15.93 -10.43 0.20
CA SER A 162 14.50 -10.12 0.07
C SER A 162 13.99 -9.27 1.22
N GLY A 163 14.39 -9.58 2.46
CA GLY A 163 13.98 -8.81 3.63
C GLY A 163 14.48 -7.38 3.59
N THR A 164 15.73 -7.17 3.18
CA THR A 164 16.34 -5.83 3.04
C THR A 164 15.62 -5.00 1.98
N ILE A 165 15.30 -5.60 0.83
CA ILE A 165 14.54 -4.93 -0.24
C ILE A 165 13.14 -4.53 0.25
N CYS A 166 12.39 -5.47 0.84
CA CYS A 166 11.06 -5.19 1.37
C CYS A 166 11.06 -4.14 2.49
N ALA A 167 12.04 -4.20 3.40
CA ALA A 167 12.19 -3.21 4.46
C ALA A 167 12.50 -1.82 3.90
N SER A 168 13.43 -1.72 2.93
CA SER A 168 13.81 -0.46 2.30
C SER A 168 12.62 0.24 1.62
N GLY A 169 11.74 -0.52 0.97
CA GLY A 169 10.53 0.04 0.36
C GLY A 169 9.53 0.61 1.36
N THR A 170 9.51 0.09 2.60
CA THR A 170 8.60 0.56 3.66
C THR A 170 9.15 1.82 4.34
N LEU A 171 10.48 1.95 4.46
CA LEU A 171 11.13 3.13 5.05
C LEU A 171 10.82 4.43 4.30
N GLY A 172 10.51 4.36 3.01
CA GLY A 172 10.10 5.52 2.22
C GLY A 172 8.87 6.24 2.76
N GLN A 173 7.98 5.54 3.49
CA GLN A 173 6.80 6.16 4.10
C GLN A 173 7.12 7.13 5.25
N ILE A 174 8.35 7.13 5.75
CA ILE A 174 8.78 7.99 6.86
C ILE A 174 9.41 9.29 6.34
N ILE A 175 9.89 9.31 5.09
CA ILE A 175 10.65 10.43 4.53
C ILE A 175 9.72 11.27 3.63
N PRO A 176 9.49 12.56 3.95
CA PRO A 176 8.75 13.47 3.07
C PRO A 176 9.38 13.54 1.67
N PRO A 177 8.60 13.63 0.57
CA PRO A 177 7.20 14.02 0.46
C PRO A 177 6.27 12.82 0.27
N SER A 178 6.25 11.89 1.23
CA SER A 178 5.29 10.78 1.28
C SER A 178 3.87 11.23 1.58
#